data_AF-A0A2T8I570-F1
#
_entry.id   AF-A0A2T8I570-F1
#
_cell.length_a   1.000
_cell.length_b   1.000
_cell.length_c   1.000
_cell.angle_alpha   90.00
_cell.angle_beta   90.00
_cell.angle_gamma   90.00
#
_symmetry.space_group_name_H-M   'P 1'
#
loop_
_entity.id
_entity.type
_entity.pdbx_description
1 polymer ?
#
loop_
_entity_poly.entity_id
_entity_poly.type
_entity_poly.pdbx_seq_one_letter_code
_entity_poly.pdbx_strand_id
1 'polypeptide(L)'
;MEATQNVEVAALVEKITGLHAAISKLPSLSPSPMVDALFTDLVMACVPPSPVDVTKLSPDAQRMREELIRLCSDAEGHLEAHYSDMLAAFDNPLDHLGRFPYFSNYINLSKLEYDLLVRYIPGLAPSRVAFVGSGPLPFSSLVLAARHLPNTHFDNYDRCGAANDRARKLVRADKDLSARMSFHTADVANLTDELSKYDVVFLAALVGMAAEDKAKVVAHLGRHMADGAALVVRSAHGARGFLYPIVDPEDIRRGGFDVLAVYHPDGEVINSVIIARKIDARENEEVAALVQKITGLHAAITKLPSLSPSPDVDKLFTDLVMACVPPSPVDVTKLAPEAQRMREELIRLCSDAEGHLEAHYSDMLAAFGNPLDHLSRFPYFSNYINLSKLEYELLVRYVPGLEPSRVAFVGSGPLPFSSLVLAARHLPNTAFDNYDRCGAANDRARKLVRADKDLSARMSFHTADVANLTDELGKYDVVFLAALVGMAAEDKAKVVAHLGRHMADGAALVVRSAHGARGFLYPIVDPEDIRRGGFDVLAVYHPDDEVINSVIIARKVDADANGPQNGQAHARGAVPIVSPPCKCCKMEASALQKREEMVSKEMSV
;
A
#
# COMPACT_ATOMS: atom_id res chain seq x y z
N MET A 1 -11.46 32.15 1.21
CA MET A 1 -11.71 30.70 1.09
C MET A 1 -12.17 30.14 2.43
N GLU A 2 -11.36 30.28 3.49
CA GLU A 2 -11.67 29.82 4.85
C GLU A 2 -12.93 30.46 5.47
N ALA A 3 -13.14 31.76 5.30
CA ALA A 3 -14.35 32.43 5.79
C ALA A 3 -15.65 31.91 5.12
N THR A 4 -15.59 31.56 3.84
CA THR A 4 -16.74 31.01 3.09
C THR A 4 -17.04 29.57 3.52
N GLN A 5 -16.00 28.76 3.73
CA GLN A 5 -16.14 27.39 4.26
C GLN A 5 -16.75 27.40 5.67
N ASN A 6 -16.35 28.33 6.53
CA ASN A 6 -16.91 28.45 7.88
C ASN A 6 -18.41 28.80 7.88
N VAL A 7 -18.87 29.62 6.92
CA VAL A 7 -20.30 29.94 6.77
C VAL A 7 -21.10 28.73 6.31
N GLU A 8 -20.58 27.96 5.35
CA GLU A 8 -21.24 26.75 4.86
C GLU A 8 -21.35 25.67 5.96
N VAL A 9 -20.29 25.45 6.72
CA VAL A 9 -20.29 24.51 7.86
C VAL A 9 -21.30 24.96 8.92
N ALA A 10 -21.32 26.24 9.27
CA ALA A 10 -22.27 26.77 10.27
C ALA A 10 -23.73 26.56 9.83
N ALA A 11 -24.04 26.85 8.56
CA ALA A 11 -25.39 26.67 8.01
C ALA A 11 -25.83 25.19 8.01
N LEU A 12 -24.91 24.27 7.67
CA LEU A 12 -25.18 22.84 7.74
C LEU A 12 -25.45 22.40 9.18
N VAL A 13 -24.59 22.77 10.13
CA VAL A 13 -24.75 22.41 11.54
C VAL A 13 -26.05 22.97 12.12
N GLU A 14 -26.43 24.19 11.76
CA GLU A 14 -27.71 24.79 12.15
C GLU A 14 -28.90 24.00 11.60
N LYS A 15 -28.87 23.63 10.31
CA LYS A 15 -29.91 22.80 9.68
C LYS A 15 -30.03 21.44 10.38
N ILE A 16 -28.91 20.76 10.64
CA ILE A 16 -28.89 19.47 11.35
C ILE A 16 -29.42 19.62 12.78
N THR A 17 -29.09 20.71 13.46
CA THR A 17 -29.60 21.00 14.81
C THR A 17 -31.12 21.18 14.80
N GLY A 18 -31.66 21.88 13.79
CA GLY A 18 -33.11 22.02 13.60
C GLY A 18 -33.81 20.68 13.34
N LEU A 19 -33.21 19.83 12.50
CA LEU A 19 -33.73 18.48 12.20
C LEU A 19 -33.67 17.57 13.42
N HIS A 20 -32.56 17.55 14.16
CA HIS A 20 -32.45 16.85 15.44
C HIS A 20 -33.55 17.27 16.41
N ALA A 21 -33.74 18.58 16.62
CA ALA A 21 -34.78 19.09 17.51
C ALA A 21 -36.21 18.74 17.05
N ALA A 22 -36.45 18.59 15.75
CA ALA A 22 -37.74 18.13 15.22
C ALA A 22 -37.93 16.62 15.43
N ILE A 23 -36.90 15.82 15.12
CA ILE A 23 -36.92 14.35 15.27
C ILE A 23 -37.07 13.95 16.74
N SER A 24 -36.30 14.56 17.65
CA SER A 24 -36.38 14.25 19.10
C SER A 24 -37.74 14.57 19.73
N LYS A 25 -38.60 15.36 19.07
CA LYS A 25 -39.97 15.66 19.53
C LYS A 25 -41.02 14.71 18.99
N LEU A 26 -40.66 13.80 18.08
CA LEU A 26 -41.60 12.84 17.54
C LEU A 26 -42.05 11.85 18.63
N PRO A 27 -43.36 11.52 18.70
CA PRO A 27 -43.87 10.56 19.68
C PRO A 27 -43.47 9.11 19.35
N SER A 28 -43.04 8.86 18.11
CA SER A 28 -42.60 7.55 17.62
C SER A 28 -41.68 7.74 16.42
N LEU A 29 -40.71 6.84 16.27
CA LEU A 29 -39.82 6.74 15.11
C LEU A 29 -40.26 5.62 14.13
N SER A 30 -41.46 5.05 14.33
CA SER A 30 -42.03 4.09 13.37
C SER A 30 -42.38 4.77 12.04
N PRO A 31 -42.25 4.07 10.89
CA PRO A 31 -42.49 4.66 9.58
C PRO A 31 -43.84 5.39 9.48
N SER A 32 -43.77 6.63 9.02
CA SER A 32 -44.93 7.49 8.81
C SER A 32 -44.52 8.67 7.91
N PRO A 33 -45.46 9.32 7.21
CA PRO A 33 -45.10 10.42 6.30
C PRO A 33 -44.25 11.54 6.95
N MET A 34 -44.49 11.82 8.24
CA MET A 34 -43.72 12.83 8.98
C MET A 34 -42.31 12.34 9.32
N VAL A 35 -42.18 11.11 9.82
CA VAL A 35 -40.88 10.48 10.13
C VAL A 35 -40.05 10.38 8.86
N ASP A 36 -40.64 9.83 7.80
CA ASP A 36 -39.98 9.60 6.52
C ASP A 36 -39.49 10.92 5.91
N ALA A 37 -40.29 12.00 5.98
CA ALA A 37 -39.89 13.32 5.51
C ALA A 37 -38.70 13.88 6.29
N LEU A 38 -38.73 13.83 7.63
CA LEU A 38 -37.64 14.38 8.46
C LEU A 38 -36.33 13.62 8.27
N PHE A 39 -36.36 12.29 8.19
CA PHE A 39 -35.15 11.50 7.93
C PHE A 39 -34.68 11.64 6.48
N THR A 40 -35.58 11.81 5.51
CA THR A 40 -35.19 12.15 4.13
C THR A 40 -34.47 13.48 4.09
N ASP A 41 -35.00 14.51 4.74
CA ASP A 41 -34.36 15.83 4.81
C ASP A 41 -32.99 15.79 5.49
N LEU A 42 -32.84 14.94 6.52
CA LEU A 42 -31.58 14.69 7.19
C LEU A 42 -30.56 14.01 6.27
N VAL A 43 -30.94 12.93 5.58
CA VAL A 43 -30.07 12.26 4.60
C VAL A 43 -29.67 13.21 3.48
N MET A 44 -30.62 13.96 2.93
CA MET A 44 -30.38 14.95 1.87
C MET A 44 -29.48 16.11 2.32
N ALA A 45 -29.43 16.42 3.61
CA ALA A 45 -28.47 17.38 4.15
C ALA A 45 -27.04 16.81 4.27
N CYS A 46 -26.91 15.48 4.46
CA CYS A 46 -25.64 14.82 4.76
C CYS A 46 -24.95 14.17 3.54
N VAL A 47 -25.68 13.90 2.46
CA VAL A 47 -25.14 13.26 1.24
C VAL A 47 -24.23 14.18 0.41
N PRO A 48 -24.55 15.47 0.20
CA PRO A 48 -23.70 16.35 -0.58
C PRO A 48 -22.29 16.49 0.02
N PRO A 49 -21.24 16.64 -0.80
CA PRO A 49 -19.90 16.95 -0.33
C PRO A 49 -19.92 18.21 0.55
N SER A 50 -19.25 18.15 1.70
CA SER A 50 -19.20 19.26 2.65
C SER A 50 -17.82 19.33 3.29
N PRO A 51 -17.27 20.53 3.52
CA PRO A 51 -15.99 20.69 4.22
C PRO A 51 -16.07 20.45 5.73
N VAL A 52 -17.23 20.06 6.27
CA VAL A 52 -17.41 19.83 7.71
C VAL A 52 -16.54 18.68 8.20
N ASP A 53 -15.75 18.96 9.23
CA ASP A 53 -15.11 17.95 10.04
C ASP A 53 -15.95 17.72 11.30
N VAL A 54 -16.82 16.72 11.24
CA VAL A 54 -17.75 16.43 12.35
C VAL A 54 -17.02 16.01 13.63
N THR A 55 -15.75 15.64 13.57
CA THR A 55 -14.94 15.27 14.76
C THR A 55 -14.45 16.49 15.53
N LYS A 56 -14.42 17.67 14.90
CA LYS A 56 -13.96 18.94 15.48
C LYS A 56 -15.09 19.89 15.88
N LEU A 57 -16.33 19.40 15.87
CA LEU A 57 -17.49 20.18 16.32
C LEU A 57 -17.38 20.51 17.81
N SER A 58 -18.10 21.56 18.21
CA SER A 58 -18.19 21.95 19.63
C SER A 58 -18.74 20.80 20.49
N PRO A 59 -18.45 20.77 21.81
CA PRO A 59 -18.96 19.73 22.69
C PRO A 59 -20.49 19.55 22.65
N ASP A 60 -21.23 20.64 22.48
CA ASP A 60 -22.69 20.61 22.37
C ASP A 60 -23.16 19.94 21.07
N ALA A 61 -22.49 20.27 19.96
CA ALA A 61 -22.75 19.65 18.67
C ALA A 61 -22.31 18.17 18.62
N GLN A 62 -21.27 17.78 19.35
CA GLN A 62 -20.92 16.36 19.54
C GLN A 62 -22.01 15.59 20.27
N ARG A 63 -22.54 16.14 21.37
CA ARG A 63 -23.66 15.51 22.10
C ARG A 63 -24.91 15.37 21.23
N MET A 64 -25.25 16.42 20.48
CA MET A 64 -26.35 16.38 19.51
C MET A 64 -26.12 15.27 18.47
N ARG A 65 -24.91 15.19 17.92
CA ARG A 65 -24.53 14.16 16.95
C ARG A 65 -24.66 12.74 17.52
N GLU A 66 -24.17 12.49 18.73
CA GLU A 66 -24.31 11.19 19.39
C GLU A 66 -25.76 10.80 19.61
N GLU A 67 -26.61 11.75 20.00
CA GLU A 67 -28.05 11.51 20.15
C GLU A 67 -28.70 11.24 18.79
N LEU A 68 -28.35 12.01 17.76
CA LEU A 68 -28.87 11.86 16.41
C LEU A 68 -28.53 10.49 15.80
N ILE A 69 -27.32 9.97 16.03
CA ILE A 69 -26.93 8.62 15.60
C ILE A 69 -27.81 7.56 16.28
N ARG A 70 -28.15 7.73 17.56
CA ARG A 70 -29.08 6.81 18.25
C ARG A 70 -30.49 6.88 17.66
N LEU A 71 -30.99 8.08 17.38
CA LEU A 71 -32.29 8.28 16.72
C LEU A 71 -32.31 7.65 15.32
N CYS A 72 -31.23 7.79 14.54
CA CYS A 72 -31.07 7.11 13.25
C CYS A 72 -31.10 5.60 13.42
N SER A 73 -30.37 5.05 14.40
CA SER A 73 -30.36 3.62 14.68
C SER A 73 -31.76 3.07 15.02
N ASP A 74 -32.50 3.78 15.85
CA ASP A 74 -33.84 3.35 16.26
C ASP A 74 -34.84 3.45 15.10
N ALA A 75 -34.80 4.54 14.34
CA ALA A 75 -35.65 4.75 13.16
C ALA A 75 -35.37 3.73 12.05
N GLU A 76 -34.10 3.45 11.75
CA GLU A 76 -33.70 2.41 10.79
C GLU A 76 -34.19 1.04 11.25
N GLY A 77 -34.01 0.69 12.54
CA GLY A 77 -34.51 -0.56 13.09
C GLY A 77 -36.04 -0.71 12.96
N HIS A 78 -36.80 0.36 13.19
CA HIS A 78 -38.24 0.38 12.99
C HIS A 78 -38.65 0.24 11.52
N LEU A 79 -37.94 0.94 10.62
CA LEU A 79 -38.17 0.88 9.18
C LEU A 79 -37.91 -0.53 8.65
N GLU A 80 -36.75 -1.10 8.98
CA GLU A 80 -36.39 -2.46 8.58
C GLU A 80 -37.38 -3.49 9.15
N ALA A 81 -37.84 -3.33 10.40
CA ALA A 81 -38.85 -4.20 10.99
C ALA A 81 -40.19 -4.13 10.26
N HIS A 82 -40.67 -2.92 9.94
CA HIS A 82 -41.91 -2.71 9.20
C HIS A 82 -41.87 -3.40 7.83
N TYR A 83 -40.80 -3.18 7.07
CA TYR A 83 -40.64 -3.79 5.75
C TYR A 83 -40.42 -5.31 5.85
N SER A 84 -39.73 -5.80 6.86
CA SER A 84 -39.57 -7.24 7.07
C SER A 84 -40.91 -7.92 7.34
N ASP A 85 -41.75 -7.34 8.19
CA ASP A 85 -43.09 -7.86 8.49
C ASP A 85 -43.98 -7.82 7.24
N MET A 86 -43.91 -6.74 6.45
CA MET A 86 -44.60 -6.62 5.16
C MET A 86 -44.14 -7.69 4.15
N LEU A 87 -42.82 -7.86 3.98
CA LEU A 87 -42.23 -8.80 3.03
C LEU A 87 -42.52 -10.26 3.42
N ALA A 88 -42.49 -10.57 4.72
CA ALA A 88 -42.79 -11.90 5.23
C ALA A 88 -44.26 -12.33 5.02
N ALA A 89 -45.15 -11.40 4.64
CA ALA A 89 -46.54 -11.73 4.28
C ALA A 89 -46.68 -12.34 2.87
N PHE A 90 -45.66 -12.21 2.01
CA PHE A 90 -45.64 -12.85 0.70
C PHE A 90 -45.23 -14.33 0.78
N ASP A 91 -45.67 -15.12 -0.21
CA ASP A 91 -45.29 -16.53 -0.33
C ASP A 91 -43.77 -16.69 -0.49
N ASN A 92 -43.18 -15.87 -1.38
CA ASN A 92 -41.73 -15.75 -1.54
C ASN A 92 -41.28 -14.30 -1.25
N PRO A 93 -40.85 -13.98 -0.01
CA PRO A 93 -40.45 -12.62 0.37
C PRO A 93 -39.33 -12.04 -0.50
N LEU A 94 -38.42 -12.88 -0.99
CA LEU A 94 -37.21 -12.45 -1.71
C LEU A 94 -37.52 -11.84 -3.09
N ASP A 95 -38.62 -12.25 -3.72
CA ASP A 95 -39.07 -11.70 -5.01
C ASP A 95 -39.58 -10.25 -4.89
N HIS A 96 -39.77 -9.77 -3.67
CA HIS A 96 -40.36 -8.48 -3.37
C HIS A 96 -39.42 -7.49 -2.68
N LEU A 97 -38.13 -7.83 -2.53
CA LEU A 97 -37.13 -6.98 -1.88
C LEU A 97 -37.04 -5.57 -2.49
N GLY A 98 -37.33 -5.42 -3.79
CA GLY A 98 -37.35 -4.12 -4.47
C GLY A 98 -38.41 -3.13 -3.96
N ARG A 99 -39.30 -3.54 -3.05
CA ARG A 99 -40.25 -2.64 -2.39
C ARG A 99 -39.63 -1.80 -1.27
N PHE A 100 -38.45 -2.19 -0.78
CA PHE A 100 -37.75 -1.41 0.24
C PHE A 100 -37.16 -0.12 -0.36
N PRO A 101 -37.39 1.06 0.24
CA PRO A 101 -36.98 2.34 -0.34
C PRO A 101 -35.49 2.45 -0.67
N TYR A 102 -34.64 1.82 0.15
CA TYR A 102 -33.18 1.85 -0.03
C TYR A 102 -32.62 0.62 -0.73
N PHE A 103 -33.45 -0.19 -1.40
CA PHE A 103 -33.02 -1.44 -2.05
C PHE A 103 -31.78 -1.25 -2.94
N SER A 104 -31.82 -0.28 -3.85
CA SER A 104 -30.69 0.02 -4.75
C SER A 104 -29.41 0.40 -3.99
N ASN A 105 -29.54 1.12 -2.88
CA ASN A 105 -28.39 1.53 -2.05
C ASN A 105 -27.71 0.31 -1.44
N TYR A 106 -28.47 -0.65 -0.92
CA TYR A 106 -27.91 -1.89 -0.38
C TYR A 106 -27.28 -2.76 -1.47
N ILE A 107 -27.86 -2.84 -2.67
CA ILE A 107 -27.25 -3.54 -3.80
C ILE A 107 -25.88 -2.93 -4.14
N ASN A 108 -25.82 -1.60 -4.25
CA ASN A 108 -24.59 -0.89 -4.58
C ASN A 108 -23.54 -1.00 -3.46
N LEU A 109 -23.95 -0.88 -2.20
CA LEU A 109 -23.07 -1.02 -1.04
C LEU A 109 -22.49 -2.44 -0.95
N SER A 110 -23.32 -3.49 -1.04
CA SER A 110 -22.84 -4.87 -0.97
C SER A 110 -21.94 -5.25 -2.14
N LYS A 111 -22.22 -4.73 -3.34
CA LYS A 111 -21.32 -4.89 -4.48
C LYS A 111 -19.97 -4.21 -4.21
N LEU A 112 -19.99 -2.96 -3.74
CA LEU A 112 -18.78 -2.22 -3.38
C LEU A 112 -17.95 -2.96 -2.34
N GLU A 113 -18.57 -3.45 -1.27
CA GLU A 113 -17.90 -4.21 -0.21
C GLU A 113 -17.26 -5.49 -0.75
N TYR A 114 -17.96 -6.22 -1.62
CA TYR A 114 -17.42 -7.41 -2.28
C TYR A 114 -16.25 -7.08 -3.21
N ASP A 115 -16.39 -6.06 -4.06
CA ASP A 115 -15.35 -5.65 -5.00
C ASP A 115 -14.07 -5.21 -4.24
N LEU A 116 -14.23 -4.47 -3.13
CA LEU A 116 -13.12 -4.07 -2.28
C LEU A 116 -12.47 -5.29 -1.61
N LEU A 117 -13.25 -6.22 -1.07
CA LEU A 117 -12.72 -7.47 -0.50
C LEU A 117 -11.89 -8.25 -1.51
N VAL A 118 -12.42 -8.49 -2.72
CA VAL A 118 -11.72 -9.24 -3.77
C VAL A 118 -10.45 -8.51 -4.23
N ARG A 119 -10.50 -7.17 -4.30
CA ARG A 119 -9.36 -6.36 -4.72
C ARG A 119 -8.22 -6.38 -3.71
N TYR A 120 -8.52 -6.25 -2.43
CA TYR A 120 -7.51 -6.10 -1.38
C TYR A 120 -7.12 -7.42 -0.70
N ILE A 121 -7.90 -8.48 -0.92
CA ILE A 121 -7.61 -9.83 -0.42
C ILE A 121 -7.68 -10.81 -1.61
N PRO A 122 -6.64 -10.82 -2.47
CA PRO A 122 -6.66 -11.63 -3.68
C PRO A 122 -6.75 -13.12 -3.36
N GLY A 123 -7.60 -13.83 -4.09
CA GLY A 123 -7.86 -15.26 -3.86
C GLY A 123 -8.88 -15.57 -2.77
N LEU A 124 -9.54 -14.55 -2.19
CA LEU A 124 -10.58 -14.75 -1.18
C LEU A 124 -11.76 -15.57 -1.75
N ALA A 125 -11.95 -16.76 -1.19
CA ALA A 125 -13.10 -17.63 -1.42
C ALA A 125 -13.65 -18.06 -0.05
N PRO A 126 -14.45 -17.21 0.62
CA PRO A 126 -14.82 -17.43 2.00
C PRO A 126 -15.83 -18.57 2.09
N SER A 127 -15.55 -19.54 2.94
CA SER A 127 -16.46 -20.63 3.29
C SER A 127 -17.51 -20.16 4.30
N ARG A 128 -17.13 -19.27 5.22
CA ARG A 128 -18.00 -18.75 6.29
C ARG A 128 -17.84 -17.26 6.49
N VAL A 129 -18.96 -16.56 6.54
CA VAL A 129 -19.05 -15.11 6.79
C VAL A 129 -19.91 -14.86 8.02
N ALA A 130 -19.45 -14.02 8.94
CA ALA A 130 -20.30 -13.47 9.99
C ALA A 130 -20.73 -12.04 9.63
N PHE A 131 -21.99 -11.71 9.90
CA PHE A 131 -22.50 -10.34 9.78
C PHE A 131 -23.00 -9.86 11.14
N VAL A 132 -22.25 -8.96 11.78
CA VAL A 132 -22.55 -8.45 13.12
C VAL A 132 -23.39 -7.17 13.01
N GLY A 133 -24.57 -7.18 13.62
CA GLY A 133 -25.57 -6.11 13.49
C GLY A 133 -26.36 -6.24 12.20
N SER A 134 -26.87 -7.45 11.92
CA SER A 134 -27.58 -7.75 10.67
C SER A 134 -28.97 -7.12 10.57
N GLY A 135 -29.60 -6.75 11.69
CA GLY A 135 -30.91 -6.12 11.72
C GLY A 135 -32.07 -7.05 11.35
N PRO A 136 -33.32 -6.58 11.47
CA PRO A 136 -34.50 -7.34 11.07
C PRO A 136 -34.58 -7.58 9.55
N LEU A 137 -33.94 -6.71 8.75
CA LEU A 137 -33.90 -6.79 7.29
C LEU A 137 -32.44 -6.92 6.80
N PRO A 138 -31.85 -8.12 6.82
CA PRO A 138 -30.42 -8.37 6.61
C PRO A 138 -30.00 -8.26 5.13
N PHE A 139 -30.28 -7.13 4.51
CA PHE A 139 -30.11 -6.91 3.07
C PHE A 139 -28.70 -7.23 2.58
N SER A 140 -27.69 -6.83 3.37
CA SER A 140 -26.30 -6.94 2.94
C SER A 140 -25.87 -8.39 2.81
N SER A 141 -26.15 -9.21 3.82
CA SER A 141 -25.85 -10.64 3.76
C SER A 141 -26.73 -11.36 2.75
N LEU A 142 -28.00 -10.96 2.55
CA LEU A 142 -28.86 -11.51 1.50
C LEU A 142 -28.28 -11.27 0.09
N VAL A 143 -27.85 -10.04 -0.21
CA VAL A 143 -27.29 -9.67 -1.50
C VAL A 143 -25.96 -10.36 -1.74
N LEU A 144 -25.07 -10.36 -0.73
CA LEU A 144 -23.79 -11.06 -0.81
C LEU A 144 -24.01 -12.55 -1.05
N ALA A 145 -24.86 -13.19 -0.24
CA ALA A 145 -25.20 -14.60 -0.39
C ALA A 145 -25.75 -14.91 -1.79
N ALA A 146 -26.76 -14.17 -2.25
CA ALA A 146 -27.47 -14.49 -3.49
C ALA A 146 -26.65 -14.19 -4.76
N ARG A 147 -25.78 -13.16 -4.76
CA ARG A 147 -25.18 -12.64 -6.00
C ARG A 147 -23.66 -12.77 -6.08
N HIS A 148 -22.97 -12.76 -4.95
CA HIS A 148 -21.51 -12.59 -4.92
C HIS A 148 -20.79 -13.77 -4.27
N LEU A 149 -21.45 -14.46 -3.34
CA LEU A 149 -20.91 -15.54 -2.52
C LEU A 149 -21.94 -16.71 -2.43
N PRO A 150 -22.25 -17.36 -3.57
CA PRO A 150 -23.29 -18.39 -3.65
C PRO A 150 -22.95 -19.67 -2.86
N ASN A 151 -21.67 -19.95 -2.63
CA ASN A 151 -21.21 -21.17 -1.95
C ASN A 151 -20.81 -20.94 -0.48
N THR A 152 -21.15 -19.78 0.07
CA THR A 152 -20.70 -19.35 1.41
C THR A 152 -21.83 -19.48 2.43
N HIS A 153 -21.48 -19.92 3.64
CA HIS A 153 -22.39 -19.91 4.79
C HIS A 153 -22.35 -18.54 5.49
N PHE A 154 -23.52 -17.99 5.81
CA PHE A 154 -23.68 -16.71 6.48
C PHE A 154 -24.27 -16.92 7.87
N ASP A 155 -23.56 -16.45 8.89
CA ASP A 155 -24.03 -16.39 10.27
C ASP A 155 -24.31 -14.91 10.60
N ASN A 156 -25.60 -14.57 10.72
CA ASN A 156 -26.08 -13.23 10.97
C ASN A 156 -26.34 -13.05 12.47
N TYR A 157 -25.77 -12.02 13.07
CA TYR A 157 -25.86 -11.74 14.49
C TYR A 157 -26.60 -10.44 14.75
N ASP A 158 -27.54 -10.48 15.68
CA ASP A 158 -28.19 -9.31 16.24
C ASP A 158 -28.49 -9.54 17.73
N ARG A 159 -28.46 -8.48 18.55
CA ARG A 159 -28.82 -8.56 19.97
C ARG A 159 -30.33 -8.74 20.18
N CYS A 160 -31.14 -8.34 19.21
CA CYS A 160 -32.59 -8.40 19.28
C CYS A 160 -33.13 -9.71 18.69
N GLY A 161 -33.68 -10.58 19.54
CA GLY A 161 -34.28 -11.84 19.07
C GLY A 161 -35.41 -11.64 18.05
N ALA A 162 -36.25 -10.62 18.25
CA ALA A 162 -37.32 -10.30 17.31
C ALA A 162 -36.80 -9.83 15.93
N ALA A 163 -35.61 -9.23 15.87
CA ALA A 163 -34.98 -8.90 14.59
C ALA A 163 -34.56 -10.17 13.84
N ASN A 164 -33.87 -11.09 14.54
CA ASN A 164 -33.45 -12.37 13.98
C ASN A 164 -34.64 -13.25 13.53
N ASP A 165 -35.75 -13.22 14.27
CA ASP A 165 -36.97 -13.95 13.90
C ASP A 165 -37.61 -13.40 12.62
N ARG A 166 -37.59 -12.07 12.43
CA ARG A 166 -38.06 -11.44 11.19
C ARG A 166 -37.15 -11.79 10.02
N ALA A 167 -35.85 -11.63 10.19
CA ALA A 167 -34.84 -11.95 9.19
C ALA A 167 -34.96 -13.40 8.69
N ARG A 168 -35.14 -14.35 9.62
CA ARG A 168 -35.34 -15.78 9.31
C ARG A 168 -36.58 -16.05 8.45
N LYS A 169 -37.67 -15.30 8.65
CA LYS A 169 -38.90 -15.47 7.86
C LYS A 169 -38.72 -15.05 6.41
N LEU A 170 -37.77 -14.15 6.10
CA LEU A 170 -37.55 -13.66 4.73
C LEU A 170 -36.97 -14.74 3.81
N VAL A 171 -36.08 -15.58 4.33
CA VAL A 171 -35.44 -16.64 3.53
C VAL A 171 -36.21 -17.96 3.51
N ARG A 172 -37.30 -18.08 4.27
CA ARG A 172 -38.00 -19.36 4.53
C ARG A 172 -38.45 -20.12 3.27
N ALA A 173 -38.75 -19.40 2.19
CA ALA A 173 -39.26 -19.96 0.94
C ALA A 173 -38.13 -20.41 -0.01
N ASP A 174 -36.93 -19.89 0.20
CA ASP A 174 -35.74 -20.20 -0.60
C ASP A 174 -34.93 -21.31 0.07
N LYS A 175 -34.92 -22.49 -0.54
CA LYS A 175 -34.26 -23.67 0.03
C LYS A 175 -32.74 -23.52 0.13
N ASP A 176 -32.13 -22.78 -0.79
CA ASP A 176 -30.68 -22.57 -0.79
C ASP A 176 -30.30 -21.59 0.32
N LEU A 177 -30.87 -20.39 0.30
CA LEU A 177 -30.56 -19.36 1.29
C LEU A 177 -30.97 -19.81 2.70
N SER A 178 -32.12 -20.47 2.87
CA SER A 178 -32.52 -20.99 4.17
C SER A 178 -31.59 -22.08 4.70
N ALA A 179 -30.85 -22.79 3.85
CA ALA A 179 -29.91 -23.82 4.28
C ALA A 179 -28.55 -23.26 4.70
N ARG A 180 -28.17 -22.09 4.18
CA ARG A 180 -26.82 -21.52 4.38
C ARG A 180 -26.81 -20.16 5.05
N MET A 181 -27.97 -19.59 5.39
CA MET A 181 -28.08 -18.37 6.20
C MET A 181 -28.69 -18.70 7.56
N SER A 182 -27.92 -18.47 8.61
CA SER A 182 -28.34 -18.62 10.01
C SER A 182 -28.48 -17.26 10.69
N PHE A 183 -29.37 -17.17 11.67
CA PHE A 183 -29.68 -15.95 12.42
C PHE A 183 -29.60 -16.22 13.92
N HIS A 184 -28.74 -15.47 14.62
CA HIS A 184 -28.32 -15.74 15.99
C HIS A 184 -28.56 -14.53 16.89
N THR A 185 -29.22 -14.77 18.02
CA THR A 185 -29.42 -13.75 19.05
C THR A 185 -28.24 -13.72 19.98
N ALA A 186 -27.30 -12.81 19.73
CA ALA A 186 -26.11 -12.65 20.56
C ALA A 186 -25.55 -11.21 20.46
N ASP A 187 -24.93 -10.78 21.55
CA ASP A 187 -24.04 -9.61 21.53
C ASP A 187 -22.65 -10.06 21.05
N VAL A 188 -22.03 -9.27 20.17
CA VAL A 188 -20.68 -9.54 19.66
C VAL A 188 -19.64 -9.63 20.78
N ALA A 189 -19.82 -8.90 21.88
CA ALA A 189 -18.93 -8.96 23.03
C ALA A 189 -18.92 -10.34 23.72
N ASN A 190 -19.94 -11.17 23.47
CA ASN A 190 -20.05 -12.52 24.00
C ASN A 190 -19.59 -13.61 23.02
N LEU A 191 -19.29 -13.24 21.77
CA LEU A 191 -18.78 -14.19 20.77
C LEU A 191 -17.27 -14.32 20.98
N THR A 192 -16.76 -15.52 21.23
CA THR A 192 -15.33 -15.76 21.43
C THR A 192 -14.85 -16.83 20.47
N ASP A 193 -14.94 -18.10 20.85
CA ASP A 193 -14.42 -19.22 20.08
C ASP A 193 -15.08 -19.35 18.70
N GLU A 194 -16.31 -18.84 18.55
CA GLU A 194 -17.02 -18.80 17.27
C GLU A 194 -16.36 -17.88 16.24
N LEU A 195 -15.75 -16.77 16.68
CA LEU A 195 -15.18 -15.78 15.77
C LEU A 195 -14.00 -16.34 14.96
N SER A 196 -13.29 -17.33 15.51
CA SER A 196 -12.18 -18.03 14.86
C SER A 196 -12.62 -18.89 13.65
N LYS A 197 -13.93 -19.12 13.48
CA LYS A 197 -14.48 -19.96 12.41
C LYS A 197 -14.80 -19.19 11.13
N TYR A 198 -14.72 -17.86 11.16
CA TYR A 198 -15.13 -17.01 10.06
C TYR A 198 -13.93 -16.54 9.25
N ASP A 199 -14.04 -16.69 7.93
CA ASP A 199 -13.05 -16.17 6.98
C ASP A 199 -13.20 -14.65 6.82
N VAL A 200 -14.43 -14.15 6.97
CA VAL A 200 -14.77 -12.72 6.90
C VAL A 200 -15.79 -12.37 7.98
N VAL A 201 -15.56 -11.26 8.67
CA VAL A 201 -16.53 -10.64 9.57
C VAL A 201 -16.90 -9.26 9.03
N PHE A 202 -18.20 -9.03 8.85
CA PHE A 202 -18.76 -7.71 8.57
C PHE A 202 -19.25 -7.07 9.86
N LEU A 203 -18.80 -5.85 10.13
CA LEU A 203 -19.22 -5.03 11.25
C LEU A 203 -20.10 -3.89 10.74
N ALA A 204 -21.41 -3.97 11.02
CA ALA A 204 -22.38 -2.99 10.55
C ALA A 204 -22.12 -1.58 11.11
N ALA A 205 -22.76 -0.58 10.48
CA ALA A 205 -22.52 0.83 10.77
C ALA A 205 -22.91 1.19 12.22
N LEU A 206 -24.02 0.64 12.70
CA LEU A 206 -24.65 0.98 13.99
C LEU A 206 -24.26 0.05 15.14
N VAL A 207 -23.30 -0.86 14.94
CA VAL A 207 -22.69 -1.62 16.04
C VAL A 207 -21.61 -0.75 16.68
N GLY A 208 -21.76 -0.48 17.99
CA GLY A 208 -20.93 0.49 18.69
C GLY A 208 -21.21 1.92 18.21
N MET A 209 -22.36 2.48 18.58
CA MET A 209 -22.78 3.80 18.11
C MET A 209 -21.89 4.96 18.61
N ALA A 210 -21.16 4.75 19.70
CA ALA A 210 -20.10 5.64 20.15
C ALA A 210 -18.73 5.15 19.65
N ALA A 211 -17.81 6.08 19.36
CA ALA A 211 -16.46 5.75 18.88
C ALA A 211 -15.74 4.77 19.81
N GLU A 212 -15.77 5.02 21.13
CA GLU A 212 -15.15 4.14 22.13
C GLU A 212 -15.76 2.73 22.13
N ASP A 213 -17.08 2.61 21.97
CA ASP A 213 -17.75 1.32 21.97
C ASP A 213 -17.44 0.55 20.70
N LYS A 214 -17.38 1.23 19.55
CA LYS A 214 -16.94 0.60 18.30
C LYS A 214 -15.50 0.12 18.38
N ALA A 215 -14.61 0.93 18.97
CA ALA A 215 -13.22 0.53 19.21
C ALA A 215 -13.12 -0.69 20.14
N LYS A 216 -13.95 -0.78 21.20
CA LYS A 216 -14.03 -1.98 22.05
C LYS A 216 -14.47 -3.22 21.27
N VAL A 217 -15.47 -3.09 20.40
CA VAL A 217 -15.94 -4.19 19.54
C VAL A 217 -14.83 -4.64 18.59
N VAL A 218 -14.15 -3.70 17.93
CA VAL A 218 -13.02 -4.00 17.04
C VAL A 218 -11.89 -4.70 17.80
N ALA A 219 -11.49 -4.20 18.96
CA ALA A 219 -10.49 -4.86 19.80
C ALA A 219 -10.92 -6.27 20.24
N HIS A 220 -12.22 -6.48 20.47
CA HIS A 220 -12.77 -7.80 20.77
C HIS A 220 -12.68 -8.75 19.57
N LEU A 221 -13.05 -8.28 18.37
CA LEU A 221 -12.92 -9.05 17.14
C LEU A 221 -11.47 -9.46 16.88
N GLY A 222 -10.51 -8.56 17.07
CA GLY A 222 -9.09 -8.89 16.85
C GLY A 222 -8.54 -9.91 17.83
N ARG A 223 -9.05 -9.97 19.06
CA ARG A 223 -8.69 -11.03 20.02
C ARG A 223 -9.16 -12.42 19.59
N HIS A 224 -10.29 -12.52 18.88
CA HIS A 224 -11.00 -13.79 18.73
C HIS A 224 -11.18 -14.29 17.29
N MET A 225 -11.02 -13.43 16.27
CA MET A 225 -11.03 -13.86 14.86
C MET A 225 -9.83 -14.76 14.53
N ALA A 226 -9.85 -15.49 13.42
CA ALA A 226 -8.68 -16.23 12.96
C ALA A 226 -7.63 -15.29 12.35
N ASP A 227 -6.36 -15.62 12.53
CA ASP A 227 -5.24 -14.90 11.91
C ASP A 227 -5.40 -14.92 10.38
N GLY A 228 -5.16 -13.78 9.72
CA GLY A 228 -5.39 -13.62 8.29
C GLY A 228 -6.86 -13.45 7.86
N ALA A 229 -7.84 -13.63 8.76
CA ALA A 229 -9.25 -13.39 8.45
C ALA A 229 -9.54 -11.92 8.12
N ALA A 230 -10.53 -11.68 7.27
CA ALA A 230 -10.90 -10.34 6.84
C ALA A 230 -11.92 -9.69 7.78
N LEU A 231 -11.76 -8.39 8.02
CA LEU A 231 -12.74 -7.55 8.70
C LEU A 231 -13.20 -6.45 7.73
N VAL A 232 -14.51 -6.36 7.52
CA VAL A 232 -15.16 -5.26 6.79
C VAL A 232 -15.90 -4.39 7.78
N VAL A 233 -15.49 -3.13 7.93
CA VAL A 233 -16.14 -2.20 8.85
C VAL A 233 -16.86 -1.11 8.09
N ARG A 234 -18.16 -0.93 8.38
CA ARG A 234 -18.92 0.23 7.92
C ARG A 234 -18.66 1.44 8.81
N SER A 235 -18.38 2.55 8.16
CA SER A 235 -18.05 3.84 8.76
C SER A 235 -18.78 4.97 8.02
N ALA A 236 -18.39 6.21 8.29
CA ALA A 236 -18.85 7.41 7.59
C ALA A 236 -17.71 8.41 7.41
N HIS A 237 -17.95 9.42 6.56
CA HIS A 237 -17.01 10.48 6.28
C HIS A 237 -17.75 11.80 6.03
N GLY A 238 -17.13 12.93 6.43
CA GLY A 238 -17.71 14.27 6.31
C GLY A 238 -19.07 14.37 7.00
N ALA A 239 -20.02 15.05 6.34
CA ALA A 239 -21.38 15.26 6.86
C ALA A 239 -22.16 13.96 7.12
N ARG A 240 -21.85 12.86 6.41
CA ARG A 240 -22.45 11.54 6.66
C ARG A 240 -22.15 11.02 8.07
N GLY A 241 -21.15 11.58 8.76
CA GLY A 241 -20.86 11.31 10.16
C GLY A 241 -21.92 11.79 11.15
N PHE A 242 -22.95 12.56 10.73
CA PHE A 242 -24.16 12.81 11.51
C PHE A 242 -25.15 11.63 11.52
N LEU A 243 -25.06 10.73 10.54
CA LEU A 243 -25.92 9.55 10.41
C LEU A 243 -25.31 8.32 11.08
N TYR A 244 -24.00 8.13 10.92
CA TYR A 244 -23.28 6.95 11.40
C TYR A 244 -21.97 7.33 12.11
N PRO A 245 -21.47 6.47 13.01
CA PRO A 245 -20.17 6.69 13.63
C PRO A 245 -19.04 6.66 12.60
N ILE A 246 -18.12 7.61 12.73
CA ILE A 246 -16.84 7.61 12.02
C ILE A 246 -15.90 6.70 12.80
N VAL A 247 -15.16 5.86 12.07
CA VAL A 247 -14.21 4.90 12.62
C VAL A 247 -12.83 5.38 12.21
N ASP A 248 -11.97 5.64 13.19
CA ASP A 248 -10.58 5.96 12.94
C ASP A 248 -9.83 4.68 12.52
N PRO A 249 -9.15 4.65 11.36
CA PRO A 249 -8.28 3.55 10.99
C PRO A 249 -7.24 3.16 12.06
N GLU A 250 -6.79 4.10 12.90
CA GLU A 250 -5.91 3.79 14.03
C GLU A 250 -6.59 2.93 15.10
N ASP A 251 -7.90 3.09 15.32
CA ASP A 251 -8.66 2.22 16.23
C ASP A 251 -8.70 0.78 15.71
N ILE A 252 -8.80 0.62 14.39
CA ILE A 252 -8.73 -0.69 13.71
C ILE A 252 -7.35 -1.33 13.90
N ARG A 253 -6.28 -0.54 13.71
CA ARG A 253 -4.91 -1.02 13.91
C ARG A 253 -4.62 -1.44 15.35
N ARG A 254 -4.99 -0.61 16.33
CA ARG A 254 -4.89 -0.95 17.76
C ARG A 254 -5.72 -2.18 18.13
N GLY A 255 -6.78 -2.45 17.37
CA GLY A 255 -7.59 -3.65 17.51
C GLY A 255 -6.93 -4.94 17.02
N GLY A 256 -5.75 -4.90 16.40
CA GLY A 256 -5.04 -6.09 15.90
C GLY A 256 -5.26 -6.39 14.41
N PHE A 257 -5.59 -5.38 13.61
CA PHE A 257 -5.84 -5.53 12.18
C PHE A 257 -4.91 -4.64 11.34
N ASP A 258 -4.45 -5.13 10.20
CA ASP A 258 -3.84 -4.30 9.16
C ASP A 258 -4.94 -3.69 8.30
N VAL A 259 -5.02 -2.36 8.26
CA VAL A 259 -5.98 -1.64 7.41
C VAL A 259 -5.46 -1.65 5.98
N LEU A 260 -6.16 -2.37 5.11
CA LEU A 260 -5.79 -2.55 3.70
C LEU A 260 -6.35 -1.43 2.81
N ALA A 261 -7.57 -0.96 3.13
CA ALA A 261 -8.22 0.11 2.38
C ALA A 261 -9.24 0.86 3.23
N VAL A 262 -9.38 2.15 2.95
CA VAL A 262 -10.50 2.99 3.41
C VAL A 262 -11.13 3.62 2.17
N TYR A 263 -12.43 3.39 1.98
CA TYR A 263 -13.15 3.89 0.83
C TYR A 263 -14.32 4.78 1.27
N HIS A 264 -14.34 6.00 0.74
CA HIS A 264 -15.41 6.98 0.96
C HIS A 264 -16.20 7.13 -0.35
N PRO A 265 -17.46 6.66 -0.42
CA PRO A 265 -18.26 6.80 -1.63
C PRO A 265 -18.71 8.24 -1.86
N ASP A 266 -18.62 8.69 -3.11
CA ASP A 266 -19.04 10.04 -3.53
C ASP A 266 -20.49 10.10 -4.06
N GLY A 267 -21.17 8.95 -4.11
CA GLY A 267 -22.53 8.81 -4.65
C GLY A 267 -23.62 8.62 -3.57
N GLU A 268 -24.69 7.91 -3.96
CA GLU A 268 -25.85 7.60 -3.11
C GLU A 268 -25.54 6.57 -2.00
N VAL A 269 -24.44 5.83 -2.11
CA VAL A 269 -23.97 4.96 -1.04
C VAL A 269 -23.51 5.82 0.13
N ILE A 270 -24.09 5.61 1.31
CA ILE A 270 -23.85 6.46 2.48
C ILE A 270 -22.63 5.97 3.28
N ASN A 271 -22.52 4.67 3.52
CA ASN A 271 -21.46 4.15 4.37
C ASN A 271 -20.10 4.19 3.69
N SER A 272 -19.09 4.69 4.40
CA SER A 272 -17.71 4.39 4.09
C SER A 272 -17.39 2.94 4.46
N VAL A 273 -16.43 2.34 3.76
CA VAL A 273 -16.05 0.93 3.96
C VAL A 273 -14.56 0.88 4.27
N ILE A 274 -14.22 0.21 5.37
CA ILE A 274 -12.83 -0.10 5.74
C ILE A 274 -12.62 -1.60 5.54
N ILE A 275 -11.63 -1.98 4.74
CA ILE A 275 -11.18 -3.36 4.61
C ILE A 275 -9.93 -3.51 5.44
N ALA A 276 -9.94 -4.48 6.35
CA ALA A 276 -8.81 -4.81 7.18
C ALA A 276 -8.60 -6.33 7.25
N ARG A 277 -7.39 -6.75 7.62
CA ARG A 277 -7.04 -8.16 7.80
C ARG A 277 -6.49 -8.36 9.18
N LYS A 278 -6.93 -9.40 9.89
CA LYS A 278 -6.38 -9.72 11.20
C LYS A 278 -4.90 -10.06 11.05
N ILE A 279 -4.06 -9.38 11.83
CA ILE A 279 -2.61 -9.59 11.81
C ILE A 279 -2.33 -10.97 12.44
N ASP A 280 -1.49 -11.75 11.78
CA ASP A 280 -0.98 -13.00 12.36
C ASP A 280 -0.12 -12.66 13.58
N ALA A 281 -0.48 -13.22 14.74
CA ALA A 281 0.20 -12.89 15.99
C ALA A 281 1.71 -13.20 15.94
N ARG A 282 2.08 -14.26 15.22
CA ARG A 282 3.47 -14.65 15.00
C ARG A 282 4.16 -13.69 14.06
N GLU A 283 3.53 -13.28 12.97
CA GLU A 283 4.10 -12.26 12.07
C GLU A 283 4.36 -10.96 12.84
N ASN A 284 3.45 -10.56 13.72
CA ASN A 284 3.61 -9.36 14.54
C ASN A 284 4.78 -9.47 15.53
N GLU A 285 4.95 -10.63 16.19
CA GLU A 285 6.09 -10.89 17.06
C GLU A 285 7.41 -10.87 16.28
N GLU A 286 7.44 -11.46 15.08
CA GLU A 286 8.61 -11.46 14.19
C GLU A 286 8.96 -10.01 13.75
N VAL A 287 7.97 -9.19 13.41
CA VAL A 287 8.15 -7.77 13.08
C VAL A 287 8.68 -7.00 14.29
N ALA A 288 8.09 -7.18 15.47
CA ALA A 288 8.50 -6.50 16.68
C ALA A 288 9.94 -6.84 17.06
N ALA A 289 10.32 -8.13 16.98
CA ALA A 289 11.68 -8.60 17.25
C ALA A 289 12.69 -8.01 16.25
N LEU A 290 12.33 -7.95 14.96
CA LEU A 290 13.17 -7.32 13.94
C LEU A 290 13.37 -5.83 14.23
N VAL A 291 12.29 -5.08 14.44
CA VAL A 291 12.36 -3.63 14.73
C VAL A 291 13.19 -3.38 15.99
N GLN A 292 13.06 -4.20 17.03
CA GLN A 292 13.89 -4.12 18.23
C GLN A 292 15.37 -4.35 17.92
N LYS A 293 15.70 -5.36 17.11
CA LYS A 293 17.08 -5.63 16.68
C LYS A 293 17.66 -4.46 15.89
N ILE A 294 16.92 -3.92 14.91
CA ILE A 294 17.33 -2.75 14.11
C ILE A 294 17.54 -1.53 15.01
N THR A 295 16.65 -1.30 15.98
CA THR A 295 16.78 -0.20 16.95
C THR A 295 18.07 -0.33 17.78
N GLY A 296 18.41 -1.54 18.22
CA GLY A 296 19.67 -1.81 18.92
C GLY A 296 20.91 -1.54 18.06
N LEU A 297 20.87 -1.93 16.78
CA LEU A 297 21.96 -1.68 15.83
C LEU A 297 22.10 -0.20 15.50
N HIS A 298 21.00 0.51 15.25
CA HIS A 298 20.99 1.97 15.07
C HIS A 298 21.63 2.66 16.28
N ALA A 299 21.21 2.33 17.50
CA ALA A 299 21.78 2.91 18.71
C ALA A 299 23.28 2.60 18.90
N ALA A 300 23.77 1.47 18.40
CA ALA A 300 25.19 1.12 18.41
C ALA A 300 25.98 1.90 17.35
N ILE A 301 25.46 1.98 16.12
CA ILE A 301 26.07 2.70 15.00
C ILE A 301 26.20 4.19 15.31
N THR A 302 25.15 4.83 15.83
CA THR A 302 25.16 6.27 16.19
C THR A 302 26.20 6.62 17.26
N LYS A 303 26.67 5.63 18.05
CA LYS A 303 27.72 5.84 19.07
C LYS A 303 29.13 5.71 18.53
N LEU A 304 29.32 5.27 17.28
CA LEU A 304 30.64 5.14 16.69
C LEU A 304 31.27 6.53 16.51
N PRO A 305 32.57 6.69 16.81
CA PRO A 305 33.26 7.96 16.62
C PRO A 305 33.52 8.28 15.14
N SER A 306 33.42 7.28 14.26
CA SER A 306 33.61 7.39 12.82
C SER A 306 32.89 6.25 12.11
N LEU A 307 32.42 6.51 10.88
CA LEU A 307 31.86 5.51 9.97
C LEU A 307 32.87 5.04 8.91
N SER A 308 34.15 5.41 9.06
CA SER A 308 35.21 4.91 8.18
C SER A 308 35.45 3.41 8.41
N PRO A 309 35.84 2.63 7.36
CA PRO A 309 36.04 1.20 7.47
C PRO A 309 36.94 0.81 8.65
N SER A 310 36.43 -0.08 9.49
CA SER A 310 37.10 -0.61 10.67
C SER A 310 36.38 -1.89 11.13
N PRO A 311 37.03 -2.78 11.89
CA PRO A 311 36.38 -4.03 12.33
C PRO A 311 35.03 -3.83 13.04
N ASP A 312 34.90 -2.76 13.84
CA ASP A 312 33.65 -2.47 14.56
C ASP A 312 32.55 -1.93 13.64
N VAL A 313 32.89 -1.01 12.73
CA VAL A 313 31.97 -0.49 11.70
C VAL A 313 31.51 -1.62 10.80
N ASP A 314 32.45 -2.38 10.25
CA ASP A 314 32.18 -3.48 9.31
C ASP A 314 31.27 -4.54 9.95
N LYS A 315 31.51 -4.87 11.23
CA LYS A 315 30.67 -5.81 11.97
C LYS A 315 29.24 -5.28 12.14
N LEU A 316 29.07 -4.04 12.61
CA LEU A 316 27.74 -3.48 12.86
C LEU A 316 26.90 -3.34 11.59
N PHE A 317 27.50 -2.88 10.49
CA PHE A 317 26.81 -2.80 9.21
C PHE A 317 26.55 -4.19 8.60
N THR A 318 27.45 -5.15 8.79
CA THR A 318 27.18 -6.56 8.40
C THR A 318 25.99 -7.11 9.18
N ASP A 319 25.96 -6.93 10.50
CA ASP A 319 24.83 -7.38 11.34
C ASP A 319 23.51 -6.72 10.93
N LEU A 320 23.56 -5.46 10.51
CA LEU A 320 22.40 -4.72 9.99
C LEU A 320 21.91 -5.28 8.65
N VAL A 321 22.81 -5.49 7.68
CA VAL A 321 22.46 -6.09 6.39
C VAL A 321 21.89 -7.48 6.60
N MET A 322 22.53 -8.31 7.43
CA MET A 322 22.08 -9.66 7.74
C MET A 322 20.73 -9.71 8.47
N ALA A 323 20.33 -8.62 9.15
CA ALA A 323 18.98 -8.49 9.70
C ALA A 323 17.92 -8.14 8.65
N CYS A 324 18.31 -7.48 7.55
CA CYS A 324 17.39 -6.95 6.54
C CYS A 324 17.24 -7.84 5.29
N VAL A 325 18.19 -8.74 5.03
CA VAL A 325 18.18 -9.64 3.86
C VAL A 325 17.12 -10.74 3.94
N PRO A 326 16.91 -11.44 5.08
CA PRO A 326 15.91 -12.49 5.16
C PRO A 326 14.49 -11.97 4.85
N PRO A 327 13.61 -12.79 4.25
CA PRO A 327 12.21 -12.45 4.10
C PRO A 327 11.59 -12.09 5.46
N SER A 328 10.81 -11.02 5.48
CA SER A 328 10.14 -10.53 6.69
C SER A 328 8.79 -9.94 6.31
N PRO A 329 7.74 -10.15 7.14
CA PRO A 329 6.43 -9.55 6.91
C PRO A 329 6.39 -8.05 7.25
N VAL A 330 7.51 -7.44 7.66
CA VAL A 330 7.56 -6.01 7.98
C VAL A 330 7.28 -5.15 6.76
N ASP A 331 6.27 -4.29 6.89
CA ASP A 331 6.11 -3.13 6.02
C ASP A 331 6.73 -1.92 6.70
N VAL A 332 7.97 -1.58 6.30
CA VAL A 332 8.70 -0.47 6.91
C VAL A 332 8.04 0.90 6.64
N THR A 333 7.09 0.99 5.70
CA THR A 333 6.36 2.25 5.42
C THR A 333 5.21 2.47 6.41
N LYS A 334 4.76 1.41 7.09
CA LYS A 334 3.67 1.43 8.08
C LYS A 334 4.16 1.46 9.53
N LEU A 335 5.46 1.58 9.76
CA LEU A 335 6.02 1.67 11.12
C LEU A 335 5.53 2.93 11.84
N ALA A 336 5.47 2.83 13.17
CA ALA A 336 5.14 3.96 14.04
C ALA A 336 6.10 5.15 13.84
N PRO A 337 5.68 6.39 14.13
CA PRO A 337 6.46 7.60 13.87
C PRO A 337 7.90 7.58 14.43
N GLU A 338 8.10 7.02 15.62
CA GLU A 338 9.44 6.87 16.23
C GLU A 338 10.34 5.98 15.38
N ALA A 339 9.81 4.86 14.90
CA ALA A 339 10.55 3.91 14.07
C ALA A 339 10.78 4.45 12.65
N GLN A 340 9.88 5.30 12.11
CA GLN A 340 10.13 6.04 10.86
C GLN A 340 11.31 7.01 11.00
N ARG A 341 11.37 7.79 12.09
CA ARG A 341 12.50 8.69 12.34
C ARG A 341 13.83 7.95 12.46
N MET A 342 13.83 6.82 13.19
CA MET A 342 14.99 5.94 13.29
C MET A 342 15.42 5.42 11.92
N ARG A 343 14.46 4.96 11.11
CA ARG A 343 14.71 4.48 9.74
C ARG A 343 15.34 5.56 8.86
N GLU A 344 14.80 6.78 8.88
CA GLU A 344 15.36 7.90 8.11
C GLU A 344 16.80 8.23 8.51
N GLU A 345 17.11 8.22 9.80
CA GLU A 345 18.47 8.41 10.30
C GLU A 345 19.39 7.26 9.89
N LEU A 346 18.91 6.02 9.98
CA LEU A 346 19.66 4.83 9.60
C LEU A 346 20.04 4.82 8.11
N ILE A 347 19.13 5.26 7.22
CA ILE A 347 19.42 5.42 5.79
C ILE A 347 20.56 6.42 5.56
N ARG A 348 20.59 7.55 6.31
CA ARG A 348 21.70 8.52 6.22
C ARG A 348 23.01 7.91 6.71
N LEU A 349 22.99 7.19 7.82
CA LEU A 349 24.17 6.49 8.35
C LEU A 349 24.69 5.43 7.35
N CYS A 350 23.81 4.69 6.69
CA CYS A 350 24.18 3.77 5.62
C CYS A 350 24.82 4.51 4.45
N SER A 351 24.23 5.63 4.02
CA SER A 351 24.79 6.45 2.94
C SER A 351 26.21 6.94 3.24
N ASP A 352 26.44 7.45 4.46
CA ASP A 352 27.74 7.97 4.87
C ASP A 352 28.78 6.85 4.99
N ALA A 353 28.42 5.72 5.60
CA ALA A 353 29.29 4.55 5.74
C ALA A 353 29.66 3.94 4.38
N GLU A 354 28.70 3.80 3.47
CA GLU A 354 28.95 3.35 2.10
C GLU A 354 29.90 4.31 1.37
N GLY A 355 29.68 5.63 1.46
CA GLY A 355 30.55 6.62 0.85
C GLY A 355 31.99 6.54 1.38
N HIS A 356 32.18 6.32 2.68
CA HIS A 356 33.50 6.10 3.27
C HIS A 356 34.15 4.79 2.81
N LEU A 357 33.38 3.71 2.75
CA LEU A 357 33.85 2.41 2.29
C LEU A 357 34.29 2.47 0.83
N GLU A 358 33.46 3.02 -0.05
CA GLU A 358 33.78 3.19 -1.45
C GLU A 358 34.98 4.10 -1.67
N ALA A 359 35.12 5.19 -0.91
CA ALA A 359 36.28 6.06 -0.99
C ALA A 359 37.58 5.34 -0.58
N HIS A 360 37.55 4.60 0.53
CA HIS A 360 38.69 3.82 1.01
C HIS A 360 39.15 2.80 -0.04
N TYR A 361 38.23 2.02 -0.58
CA TYR A 361 38.55 1.01 -1.59
C TYR A 361 38.97 1.64 -2.91
N SER A 362 38.40 2.78 -3.31
CA SER A 362 38.83 3.49 -4.51
C SER A 362 40.28 3.97 -4.39
N ASP A 363 40.64 4.55 -3.25
CA ASP A 363 42.02 5.01 -2.99
C ASP A 363 43.00 3.81 -2.96
N MET A 364 42.60 2.70 -2.35
CA MET A 364 43.39 1.45 -2.34
C MET A 364 43.56 0.86 -3.75
N LEU A 365 42.49 0.78 -4.54
CA LEU A 365 42.50 0.23 -5.89
C LEU A 365 43.32 1.11 -6.85
N ALA A 366 43.23 2.44 -6.70
CA ALA A 366 44.01 3.40 -7.49
C ALA A 366 45.53 3.31 -7.25
N ALA A 367 45.99 2.63 -6.20
CA ALA A 367 47.41 2.39 -5.95
C ALA A 367 48.01 1.30 -6.86
N PHE A 368 47.18 0.44 -7.46
CA PHE A 368 47.65 -0.57 -8.40
C PHE A 368 47.94 0.03 -9.79
N GLY A 369 48.82 -0.66 -10.55
CA GLY A 369 49.14 -0.27 -11.92
C GLY A 369 47.90 -0.27 -12.83
N ASN A 370 47.11 -1.34 -12.77
CA ASN A 370 45.78 -1.42 -13.35
C ASN A 370 44.73 -1.69 -12.25
N PRO A 371 43.96 -0.68 -11.81
CA PRO A 371 42.97 -0.86 -10.75
C PRO A 371 41.88 -1.90 -11.07
N LEU A 372 41.52 -2.05 -12.35
CA LEU A 372 40.41 -2.91 -12.79
C LEU A 372 40.68 -4.41 -12.56
N ASP A 373 41.94 -4.83 -12.54
CA ASP A 373 42.33 -6.23 -12.28
C ASP A 373 42.15 -6.64 -10.82
N HIS A 374 41.84 -5.68 -9.93
CA HIS A 374 41.78 -5.88 -8.49
C HIS A 374 40.42 -5.59 -7.87
N LEU A 375 39.40 -5.34 -8.69
CA LEU A 375 38.05 -5.00 -8.25
C LEU A 375 37.42 -6.04 -7.30
N SER A 376 37.79 -7.32 -7.42
CA SER A 376 37.31 -8.39 -6.55
C SER A 376 37.77 -8.29 -5.09
N ARG A 377 38.66 -7.33 -4.77
CA ARG A 377 39.05 -7.04 -3.38
C ARG A 377 37.96 -6.28 -2.62
N PHE A 378 37.03 -5.63 -3.31
CA PHE A 378 35.92 -4.95 -2.66
C PHE A 378 34.93 -5.97 -2.08
N PRO A 379 34.51 -5.85 -0.79
CA PRO A 379 33.69 -6.86 -0.12
C PRO A 379 32.38 -7.19 -0.83
N TYR A 380 31.73 -6.20 -1.44
CA TYR A 380 30.45 -6.38 -2.13
C TYR A 380 30.58 -6.51 -3.65
N PHE A 381 31.76 -6.87 -4.17
CA PHE A 381 32.01 -6.95 -5.62
C PHE A 381 31.00 -7.87 -6.33
N SER A 382 30.77 -9.08 -5.80
CA SER A 382 29.81 -10.02 -6.37
C SER A 382 28.37 -9.48 -6.39
N ASN A 383 27.98 -8.71 -5.36
CA ASN A 383 26.65 -8.09 -5.29
C ASN A 383 26.48 -7.06 -6.41
N TYR A 384 27.51 -6.25 -6.68
CA TYR A 384 27.51 -5.30 -7.78
C TYR A 384 27.47 -5.98 -9.16
N ILE A 385 28.18 -7.10 -9.34
CA ILE A 385 28.06 -7.92 -10.58
C ILE A 385 26.62 -8.38 -10.78
N ASN A 386 26.03 -8.99 -9.75
CA ASN A 386 24.68 -9.55 -9.83
C ASN A 386 23.61 -8.48 -10.03
N LEU A 387 23.70 -7.35 -9.30
CA LEU A 387 22.78 -6.23 -9.44
C LEU A 387 22.86 -5.60 -10.84
N SER A 388 24.06 -5.32 -11.34
CA SER A 388 24.23 -4.67 -12.65
C SER A 388 23.75 -5.58 -13.79
N LYS A 389 24.00 -6.89 -13.66
CA LYS A 389 23.48 -7.89 -14.61
C LYS A 389 21.95 -7.93 -14.58
N LEU A 390 21.35 -7.98 -13.38
CA LEU A 390 19.89 -7.95 -13.20
C LEU A 390 19.28 -6.68 -13.82
N GLU A 391 19.87 -5.52 -13.57
CA GLU A 391 19.40 -4.24 -14.11
C GLU A 391 19.45 -4.24 -15.65
N TYR A 392 20.54 -4.73 -16.23
CA TYR A 392 20.66 -4.89 -17.68
C TYR A 392 19.62 -5.86 -18.25
N GLU A 393 19.43 -7.03 -17.65
CA GLU A 393 18.47 -8.04 -18.11
C GLU A 393 17.03 -7.52 -18.04
N LEU A 394 16.67 -6.80 -16.97
CA LEU A 394 15.37 -6.15 -16.84
C LEU A 394 15.20 -5.06 -17.90
N LEU A 395 16.22 -4.22 -18.11
CA LEU A 395 16.18 -3.17 -19.11
C LEU A 395 15.95 -3.73 -20.52
N VAL A 396 16.73 -4.72 -20.94
CA VAL A 396 16.59 -5.36 -22.27
C VAL A 396 15.23 -6.06 -22.42
N ARG A 397 14.74 -6.69 -21.35
CA ARG A 397 13.45 -7.40 -21.37
C ARG A 397 12.26 -6.46 -21.52
N TYR A 398 12.27 -5.35 -20.79
CA TYR A 398 11.10 -4.46 -20.71
C TYR A 398 11.20 -3.27 -21.66
N VAL A 399 12.36 -2.99 -22.24
CA VAL A 399 12.58 -1.99 -23.29
C VAL A 399 13.20 -2.68 -24.52
N PRO A 400 12.42 -3.50 -25.25
CA PRO A 400 12.96 -4.32 -26.33
C PRO A 400 13.49 -3.44 -27.48
N GLY A 401 14.64 -3.84 -28.03
CA GLY A 401 15.31 -3.12 -29.12
C GLY A 401 16.15 -1.92 -28.68
N LEU A 402 16.29 -1.68 -27.37
CA LEU A 402 17.14 -0.63 -26.84
C LEU A 402 18.62 -0.98 -27.00
N GLU A 403 19.32 -0.23 -27.85
CA GLU A 403 20.78 -0.23 -27.98
C GLU A 403 21.30 1.15 -27.58
N PRO A 404 21.57 1.40 -26.29
CA PRO A 404 21.84 2.75 -25.83
C PRO A 404 23.20 3.22 -26.31
N SER A 405 23.23 4.38 -26.96
CA SER A 405 24.46 5.08 -27.34
C SER A 405 25.06 5.83 -26.15
N ARG A 406 24.20 6.38 -25.27
CA ARG A 406 24.60 7.14 -24.08
C ARG A 406 23.76 6.81 -22.86
N VAL A 407 24.46 6.55 -21.75
CA VAL A 407 23.87 6.26 -20.44
C VAL A 407 24.35 7.29 -19.43
N ALA A 408 23.43 7.86 -18.64
CA ALA A 408 23.78 8.63 -17.45
C ALA A 408 23.62 7.77 -16.19
N PHE A 409 24.58 7.86 -15.27
CA PHE A 409 24.49 7.26 -13.94
C PHE A 409 24.50 8.37 -12.89
N VAL A 410 23.36 8.61 -12.24
CA VAL A 410 23.18 9.67 -11.25
C VAL A 410 23.40 9.11 -9.85
N GLY A 411 24.38 9.69 -9.15
CA GLY A 411 24.85 9.19 -7.84
C GLY A 411 25.82 8.02 -8.01
N SER A 412 26.83 8.19 -8.87
CA SER A 412 27.77 7.11 -9.19
C SER A 412 28.76 6.79 -8.07
N GLY A 413 28.98 7.71 -7.12
CA GLY A 413 29.90 7.51 -6.00
C GLY A 413 31.39 7.49 -6.40
N PRO A 414 32.29 7.38 -5.40
CA PRO A 414 33.73 7.27 -5.64
C PRO A 414 34.14 5.95 -6.30
N LEU A 415 33.32 4.90 -6.11
CA LEU A 415 33.54 3.57 -6.66
C LEU A 415 32.37 3.16 -7.58
N PRO A 416 32.35 3.62 -8.85
CA PRO A 416 31.20 3.53 -9.76
C PRO A 416 31.02 2.12 -10.35
N PHE A 417 30.87 1.11 -9.49
CA PHE A 417 30.86 -0.30 -9.90
C PHE A 417 29.80 -0.62 -10.94
N SER A 418 28.61 -0.07 -10.76
CA SER A 418 27.48 -0.39 -11.62
C SER A 418 27.73 0.03 -13.07
N SER A 419 28.18 1.27 -13.28
CA SER A 419 28.52 1.75 -14.61
C SER A 419 29.79 1.07 -15.16
N LEU A 420 30.77 0.73 -14.32
CA LEU A 420 31.94 -0.06 -14.75
C LEU A 420 31.54 -1.44 -15.28
N VAL A 421 30.68 -2.17 -14.55
CA VAL A 421 30.23 -3.51 -14.93
C VAL A 421 29.39 -3.47 -16.19
N LEU A 422 28.46 -2.52 -16.28
CA LEU A 422 27.66 -2.32 -17.49
C LEU A 422 28.56 -1.99 -18.69
N ALA A 423 29.47 -1.01 -18.56
CA ALA A 423 30.35 -0.58 -19.65
C ALA A 423 31.33 -1.67 -20.12
N ALA A 424 31.79 -2.53 -19.20
CA ALA A 424 32.77 -3.57 -19.51
C ALA A 424 32.13 -4.88 -20.03
N ARG A 425 30.91 -5.23 -19.57
CA ARG A 425 30.34 -6.58 -19.81
C ARG A 425 29.05 -6.60 -20.61
N HIS A 426 28.25 -5.54 -20.55
CA HIS A 426 26.88 -5.57 -21.06
C HIS A 426 26.64 -4.53 -22.16
N LEU A 427 27.36 -3.41 -22.13
CA LEU A 427 27.20 -2.26 -23.01
C LEU A 427 28.58 -1.75 -23.51
N PRO A 428 29.35 -2.59 -24.25
CA PRO A 428 30.72 -2.27 -24.64
C PRO A 428 30.84 -1.12 -25.64
N ASN A 429 29.76 -0.77 -26.35
CA ASN A 429 29.75 0.29 -27.36
C ASN A 429 29.10 1.60 -26.87
N THR A 430 28.74 1.67 -25.59
CA THR A 430 27.98 2.78 -25.01
C THR A 430 28.90 3.76 -24.28
N ALA A 431 28.61 5.06 -24.39
CA ALA A 431 29.26 6.08 -23.58
C ALA A 431 28.53 6.25 -22.24
N PHE A 432 29.28 6.38 -21.14
CA PHE A 432 28.76 6.51 -19.79
C PHE A 432 29.15 7.86 -19.19
N ASP A 433 28.15 8.66 -18.82
CA ASP A 433 28.33 9.89 -18.04
C ASP A 433 27.92 9.64 -16.60
N ASN A 434 28.89 9.69 -15.69
CA ASN A 434 28.71 9.44 -14.28
C ASN A 434 28.63 10.78 -13.54
N TYR A 435 27.59 10.95 -12.74
CA TYR A 435 27.31 12.19 -12.02
C TYR A 435 27.38 11.96 -10.51
N ASP A 436 28.12 12.82 -9.83
CA ASP A 436 28.14 12.91 -8.38
C ASP A 436 28.28 14.37 -7.95
N ARG A 437 27.71 14.73 -6.80
CA ARG A 437 27.84 16.09 -6.22
C ARG A 437 29.23 16.33 -5.63
N CYS A 438 29.94 15.26 -5.26
CA CYS A 438 31.23 15.32 -4.62
C CYS A 438 32.35 15.24 -5.65
N GLY A 439 33.09 16.34 -5.86
CA GLY A 439 34.21 16.36 -6.79
C GLY A 439 35.30 15.34 -6.46
N ALA A 440 35.57 15.12 -5.17
CA ALA A 440 36.54 14.12 -4.73
C ALA A 440 36.09 12.68 -5.05
N ALA A 441 34.78 12.41 -5.12
CA ALA A 441 34.26 11.11 -5.55
C ALA A 441 34.56 10.89 -7.04
N ASN A 442 34.22 11.87 -7.88
CA ASN A 442 34.49 11.81 -9.32
C ASN A 442 36.00 11.71 -9.64
N ASP A 443 36.86 12.38 -8.86
CA ASP A 443 38.30 12.29 -9.03
C ASP A 443 38.85 10.91 -8.68
N ARG A 444 38.28 10.23 -7.67
CA ARG A 444 38.62 8.85 -7.34
C ARG A 444 38.16 7.89 -8.44
N ALA A 445 36.90 8.01 -8.86
CA ALA A 445 36.31 7.21 -9.91
C ALA A 445 37.12 7.28 -11.22
N ARG A 446 37.55 8.49 -11.63
CA ARG A 446 38.39 8.70 -12.82
C ARG A 446 39.74 7.98 -12.74
N LYS A 447 40.35 7.88 -11.55
CA LYS A 447 41.63 7.17 -11.37
C LYS A 447 41.50 5.66 -11.57
N LEU A 448 40.32 5.08 -11.37
CA LEU A 448 40.11 3.64 -11.49
C LEU A 448 40.22 3.17 -12.95
N VAL A 449 39.70 3.95 -13.90
CA VAL A 449 39.70 3.59 -15.32
C VAL A 449 40.96 4.05 -16.08
N ARG A 450 41.83 4.84 -15.46
CA ARG A 450 42.95 5.53 -16.14
C ARG A 450 43.90 4.62 -16.94
N ALA A 451 44.03 3.36 -16.52
CA ALA A 451 44.94 2.39 -17.14
C ALA A 451 44.29 1.66 -18.33
N ASP A 452 42.96 1.69 -18.44
CA ASP A 452 42.19 1.07 -19.51
C ASP A 452 41.81 2.14 -20.55
N LYS A 453 42.38 2.03 -21.74
CA LYS A 453 42.19 3.04 -22.80
C LYS A 453 40.76 3.08 -23.32
N ASP A 454 40.05 1.96 -23.34
CA ASP A 454 38.69 1.90 -23.87
C ASP A 454 37.71 2.49 -22.86
N LEU A 455 37.74 2.00 -21.61
CA LEU A 455 36.87 2.52 -20.56
C LEU A 455 37.18 3.98 -20.24
N SER A 456 38.45 4.39 -20.23
CA SER A 456 38.82 5.80 -20.03
C SER A 456 38.34 6.71 -21.17
N ALA A 457 38.12 6.19 -22.38
CA ALA A 457 37.60 6.97 -23.50
C ALA A 457 36.07 7.09 -23.48
N ARG A 458 35.38 6.08 -22.96
CA ARG A 458 33.91 6.01 -22.98
C ARG A 458 33.25 6.41 -21.66
N MET A 459 33.97 6.44 -20.54
CA MET A 459 33.44 6.83 -19.24
C MET A 459 33.89 8.22 -18.83
N SER A 460 32.93 9.13 -18.62
CA SER A 460 33.14 10.48 -18.11
C SER A 460 32.60 10.62 -16.68
N PHE A 461 33.20 11.52 -15.89
CA PHE A 461 32.85 11.77 -14.50
C PHE A 461 32.67 13.26 -14.26
N HIS A 462 31.46 13.65 -13.83
CA HIS A 462 30.97 15.02 -13.78
C HIS A 462 30.55 15.40 -12.37
N THR A 463 31.11 16.51 -11.89
CA THR A 463 30.73 17.09 -10.59
C THR A 463 29.54 18.01 -10.76
N ALA A 464 28.34 17.46 -10.60
CA ALA A 464 27.09 18.20 -10.73
C ALA A 464 25.98 17.60 -9.88
N ASP A 465 25.05 18.46 -9.45
CA ASP A 465 23.76 18.02 -8.92
C ASP A 465 22.80 17.77 -10.09
N VAL A 466 22.11 16.63 -10.09
CA VAL A 466 21.10 16.28 -11.10
C VAL A 466 19.99 17.32 -11.20
N ALA A 467 19.65 17.99 -10.09
CA ALA A 467 18.65 19.06 -10.08
C ALA A 467 19.04 20.27 -10.96
N ASN A 468 20.33 20.40 -11.28
CA ASN A 468 20.86 21.47 -12.13
C ASN A 468 21.05 21.04 -13.60
N LEU A 469 20.93 19.75 -13.92
CA LEU A 469 21.03 19.25 -15.28
C LEU A 469 19.69 19.46 -15.99
N THR A 470 19.70 20.01 -17.20
CA THR A 470 18.47 20.28 -17.96
C THR A 470 18.62 19.72 -19.37
N ASP A 471 19.07 20.54 -20.33
CA ASP A 471 19.24 20.15 -21.73
C ASP A 471 20.19 18.96 -21.91
N GLU A 472 21.09 18.70 -20.96
CA GLU A 472 21.94 17.51 -20.97
C GLU A 472 21.15 16.20 -20.80
N LEU A 473 20.09 16.21 -19.99
CA LEU A 473 19.30 15.00 -19.69
C LEU A 473 18.58 14.46 -20.93
N GLY A 474 18.26 15.35 -21.88
CA GLY A 474 17.64 14.99 -23.16
C GLY A 474 18.58 14.24 -24.11
N LYS A 475 19.86 14.06 -23.77
CA LYS A 475 20.87 13.39 -24.60
C LYS A 475 21.09 11.92 -24.24
N TYR A 476 20.41 11.42 -23.20
CA TYR A 476 20.60 10.07 -22.68
C TYR A 476 19.48 9.15 -23.11
N ASP A 477 19.84 7.99 -23.64
CA ASP A 477 18.91 6.92 -23.98
C ASP A 477 18.42 6.22 -22.70
N VAL A 478 19.28 6.17 -21.68
CA VAL A 478 18.99 5.59 -20.36
C VAL A 478 19.58 6.44 -19.26
N VAL A 479 18.79 6.68 -18.21
CA VAL A 479 19.26 7.25 -16.95
C VAL A 479 19.11 6.22 -15.84
N PHE A 480 20.20 5.95 -15.13
CA PHE A 480 20.20 5.18 -13.89
C PHE A 480 20.17 6.14 -12.70
N LEU A 481 19.21 5.93 -11.81
CA LEU A 481 19.07 6.68 -10.56
C LEU A 481 19.45 5.78 -9.38
N ALA A 482 20.58 6.07 -8.75
CA ALA A 482 21.10 5.28 -7.64
C ALA A 482 20.17 5.28 -6.41
N ALA A 483 20.42 4.34 -5.50
CA ALA A 483 19.55 4.12 -4.35
C ALA A 483 19.51 5.34 -3.41
N LEU A 484 20.66 5.97 -3.16
CA LEU A 484 20.84 7.03 -2.18
C LEU A 484 20.66 8.46 -2.72
N VAL A 485 20.29 8.60 -4.00
CA VAL A 485 19.91 9.92 -4.56
C VAL A 485 18.48 10.25 -4.10
N GLY A 486 18.33 11.35 -3.36
CA GLY A 486 17.08 11.69 -2.70
C GLY A 486 16.79 10.72 -1.55
N MET A 487 17.52 10.86 -0.44
CA MET A 487 17.43 9.91 0.69
C MET A 487 16.05 9.91 1.38
N ALA A 488 15.30 11.02 1.28
CA ALA A 488 13.89 11.08 1.67
C ALA A 488 13.00 10.77 0.45
N ALA A 489 11.85 10.11 0.69
CA ALA A 489 10.91 9.75 -0.36
C ALA A 489 10.48 10.97 -1.20
N GLU A 490 10.17 12.10 -0.55
CA GLU A 490 9.81 13.34 -1.21
C GLU A 490 10.94 13.90 -2.09
N ASP A 491 12.19 13.81 -1.63
CA ASP A 491 13.34 14.32 -2.38
C ASP A 491 13.62 13.44 -3.60
N LYS A 492 13.47 12.12 -3.46
CA LYS A 492 13.56 11.20 -4.60
C LYS A 492 12.47 11.46 -5.62
N ALA A 493 11.23 11.69 -5.16
CA ALA A 493 10.12 12.05 -6.04
C ALA A 493 10.38 13.37 -6.78
N LYS A 494 10.98 14.38 -6.13
CA LYS A 494 11.40 15.64 -6.79
C LYS A 494 12.45 15.39 -7.87
N VAL A 495 13.44 14.52 -7.61
CA VAL A 495 14.45 14.14 -8.60
C VAL A 495 13.81 13.43 -9.79
N VAL A 496 12.90 12.49 -9.54
CA VAL A 496 12.18 11.79 -10.62
C VAL A 496 11.33 12.76 -11.44
N ALA A 497 10.59 13.67 -10.80
CA ALA A 497 9.84 14.70 -11.50
C ALA A 497 10.74 15.69 -12.28
N HIS A 498 11.98 15.88 -11.85
CA HIS A 498 12.98 16.65 -12.61
C HIS A 498 13.48 15.88 -13.84
N LEU A 499 13.84 14.60 -13.67
CA LEU A 499 14.22 13.73 -14.77
C LEU A 499 13.12 13.67 -15.83
N GLY A 500 11.86 13.50 -15.43
CA GLY A 500 10.73 13.45 -16.36
C GLY A 500 10.44 14.79 -17.06
N ARG A 501 10.93 15.92 -16.58
CA ARG A 501 10.83 17.20 -17.29
C ARG A 501 11.88 17.38 -18.38
N HIS A 502 13.00 16.67 -18.29
CA HIS A 502 14.20 16.99 -19.08
C HIS A 502 14.78 15.81 -19.86
N MET A 503 14.42 14.56 -19.55
CA MET A 503 14.76 13.40 -20.36
C MET A 503 14.01 13.40 -21.68
N ALA A 504 14.62 12.80 -22.71
CA ALA A 504 13.97 12.62 -24.00
C ALA A 504 12.75 11.69 -23.89
N ASP A 505 11.74 11.96 -24.71
CA ASP A 505 10.57 11.10 -24.86
C ASP A 505 11.00 9.71 -25.34
N GLY A 506 10.39 8.66 -24.78
CA GLY A 506 10.78 7.27 -25.00
C GLY A 506 12.06 6.80 -24.28
N ALA A 507 12.86 7.68 -23.66
CA ALA A 507 14.06 7.29 -22.92
C ALA A 507 13.73 6.43 -21.68
N ALA A 508 14.63 5.52 -21.32
CA ALA A 508 14.44 4.62 -20.19
C ALA A 508 14.99 5.21 -18.88
N LEU A 509 14.30 4.95 -17.79
CA LEU A 509 14.71 5.28 -16.43
C LEU A 509 14.81 3.97 -15.62
N VAL A 510 15.99 3.73 -15.04
CA VAL A 510 16.24 2.63 -14.11
C VAL A 510 16.41 3.20 -12.71
N VAL A 511 15.51 2.88 -11.79
CA VAL A 511 15.54 3.40 -10.41
C VAL A 511 15.83 2.29 -9.43
N ARG A 512 16.86 2.49 -8.60
CA ARG A 512 17.11 1.64 -7.43
C ARG A 512 16.21 2.02 -6.26
N SER A 513 15.59 1.03 -5.68
CA SER A 513 14.66 1.11 -4.55
C SER A 513 14.95 0.01 -3.53
N ALA A 514 14.03 -0.22 -2.60
CA ALA A 514 14.06 -1.31 -1.63
C ALA A 514 12.64 -1.85 -1.38
N HIS A 515 12.57 -3.00 -0.71
CA HIS A 515 11.31 -3.65 -0.35
C HIS A 515 11.45 -4.42 0.98
N GLY A 516 10.35 -4.48 1.75
CA GLY A 516 10.32 -5.10 3.08
C GLY A 516 11.39 -4.54 4.02
N ALA A 517 12.05 -5.42 4.78
CA ALA A 517 13.10 -5.05 5.72
C ALA A 517 14.31 -4.34 5.08
N ARG A 518 14.60 -4.57 3.78
CA ARG A 518 15.68 -3.86 3.07
C ARG A 518 15.42 -2.35 3.01
N GLY A 519 14.19 -1.90 3.24
CA GLY A 519 13.85 -0.49 3.35
C GLY A 519 14.38 0.20 4.61
N PHE A 520 15.02 -0.52 5.55
CA PHE A 520 15.86 0.08 6.60
C PHE A 520 17.23 0.56 6.09
N LEU A 521 17.71 0.01 4.96
CA LEU A 521 19.01 0.32 4.36
C LEU A 521 18.90 1.42 3.30
N TYR A 522 17.86 1.35 2.46
CA TYR A 522 17.66 2.25 1.34
C TYR A 522 16.22 2.79 1.26
N PRO A 523 16.01 3.96 0.62
CA PRO A 523 14.66 4.49 0.43
C PRO A 523 13.81 3.58 -0.47
N ILE A 524 12.56 3.39 -0.05
CA ILE A 524 11.52 2.75 -0.88
C ILE A 524 10.96 3.83 -1.81
N VAL A 525 10.72 3.45 -3.06
CA VAL A 525 10.17 4.32 -4.11
C VAL A 525 8.82 3.76 -4.50
N ASP A 526 7.78 4.57 -4.35
CA ASP A 526 6.45 4.21 -4.81
C ASP A 526 6.40 4.31 -6.35
N PRO A 527 5.98 3.26 -7.07
CA PRO A 527 5.72 3.34 -8.51
C PRO A 527 4.79 4.48 -8.92
N GLU A 528 3.85 4.91 -8.07
CA GLU A 528 2.99 6.07 -8.34
C GLU A 528 3.78 7.39 -8.39
N ASP A 529 4.84 7.54 -7.60
CA ASP A 529 5.73 8.70 -7.67
C ASP A 529 6.48 8.75 -9.01
N ILE A 530 6.87 7.58 -9.52
CA ILE A 530 7.47 7.46 -10.86
C ILE A 530 6.49 7.89 -11.95
N ARG A 531 5.22 7.45 -11.84
CA ARG A 531 4.18 7.84 -12.80
C ARG A 531 3.85 9.31 -12.76
N ARG A 532 3.71 9.87 -11.56
CA ARG A 532 3.48 11.30 -11.35
C ARG A 532 4.66 12.15 -11.88
N GLY A 533 5.86 11.58 -11.87
CA GLY A 533 7.04 12.17 -12.49
C GLY A 533 7.06 12.16 -14.02
N GLY A 534 6.06 11.59 -14.70
CA GLY A 534 5.96 11.59 -16.17
C GLY A 534 6.45 10.32 -16.85
N PHE A 535 6.60 9.22 -16.12
CA PHE A 535 7.06 7.94 -16.66
C PHE A 535 5.96 6.87 -16.66
N ASP A 536 6.03 5.94 -17.60
CA ASP A 536 5.29 4.69 -17.58
C ASP A 536 6.13 3.62 -16.88
N VAL A 537 5.61 3.04 -15.79
CA VAL A 537 6.33 2.01 -15.02
C VAL A 537 6.13 0.66 -15.70
N LEU A 538 7.21 0.12 -16.27
CA LEU A 538 7.18 -1.10 -17.07
C LEU A 538 7.39 -2.36 -16.22
N ALA A 539 8.21 -2.29 -15.17
CA ALA A 539 8.47 -3.40 -14.26
C ALA A 539 8.94 -2.92 -12.89
N VAL A 540 8.59 -3.67 -11.85
CA VAL A 540 9.17 -3.56 -10.51
C VAL A 540 9.66 -4.94 -10.10
N TYR A 541 10.94 -5.04 -9.74
CA TYR A 541 11.57 -6.28 -9.32
C TYR A 541 12.10 -6.16 -7.89
N HIS A 542 11.71 -7.10 -7.04
CA HIS A 542 12.17 -7.21 -5.66
C HIS A 542 13.03 -8.48 -5.53
N PRO A 543 14.35 -8.36 -5.36
CA PRO A 543 15.21 -9.52 -5.18
C PRO A 543 14.88 -10.30 -3.90
N ASP A 544 15.01 -11.62 -3.96
CA ASP A 544 14.83 -12.55 -2.84
C ASP A 544 16.16 -13.20 -2.37
N ASP A 545 17.28 -12.72 -2.89
CA ASP A 545 18.63 -13.20 -2.62
C ASP A 545 19.52 -12.12 -1.95
N GLU A 546 20.84 -12.25 -2.08
CA GLU A 546 21.82 -11.30 -1.50
C GLU A 546 21.80 -9.92 -2.17
N VAL A 547 21.11 -9.75 -3.31
CA VAL A 547 20.92 -8.42 -3.91
C VAL A 547 19.96 -7.61 -3.04
N ILE A 548 20.39 -6.40 -2.66
CA ILE A 548 19.62 -5.56 -1.75
C ILE A 548 18.64 -4.65 -2.50
N ASN A 549 19.08 -3.99 -3.56
CA ASN A 549 18.24 -3.00 -4.23
C ASN A 549 17.13 -3.66 -5.06
N SER A 550 15.90 -3.21 -4.83
CA SER A 550 14.82 -3.39 -5.80
C SER A 550 15.09 -2.52 -7.03
N VAL A 551 14.60 -2.94 -8.19
CA VAL A 551 14.82 -2.25 -9.45
C VAL A 551 13.47 -1.92 -10.08
N ILE A 552 13.27 -0.65 -10.44
CA ILE A 552 12.12 -0.18 -11.19
C ILE A 552 12.60 0.20 -12.60
N ILE A 553 11.98 -0.38 -13.62
CA ILE A 553 12.18 0.01 -15.02
C ILE A 553 11.00 0.85 -15.45
N ALA A 554 11.26 2.05 -15.94
CA ALA A 554 10.26 2.96 -16.43
C ALA A 554 10.68 3.60 -17.76
N ARG A 555 9.72 4.15 -18.51
CA ARG A 555 9.95 4.83 -19.78
C ARG A 555 9.29 6.19 -19.79
N LYS A 556 9.98 7.21 -20.28
CA LYS A 556 9.42 8.56 -20.40
C LYS A 556 8.23 8.55 -21.37
N VAL A 557 7.09 9.10 -20.93
CA VAL A 557 5.86 9.19 -21.75
C VAL A 557 5.94 10.37 -22.71
N ASP A 558 5.57 10.16 -23.96
CA ASP A 558 5.54 11.21 -25.00
C ASP A 558 4.59 12.35 -24.62
N ALA A 559 5.08 13.59 -24.70
CA ALA A 559 4.27 14.78 -24.37
C ALA A 559 3.08 14.97 -25.34
N ASP A 560 3.24 14.55 -26.60
CA ASP A 560 2.24 14.73 -27.67
C ASP A 560 1.14 13.65 -27.70
N ALA A 561 1.22 12.62 -26.86
CA ALA A 561 0.14 11.63 -26.69
C ALA A 561 -1.08 12.18 -25.94
N ASN A 562 -1.00 13.40 -25.38
CA ASN A 562 -2.07 14.11 -24.68
C ASN A 562 -2.81 15.13 -25.56
N GLY A 563 -3.32 14.71 -26.73
CA GLY A 563 -4.44 15.42 -27.35
C GLY A 563 -5.70 15.32 -26.48
N PRO A 564 -6.68 16.24 -26.57
CA PRO A 564 -7.88 16.22 -25.74
C PRO A 564 -8.74 15.00 -26.10
N GLN A 565 -8.51 13.89 -25.40
CA GLN A 565 -9.30 12.67 -25.59
C GLN A 565 -10.50 12.68 -24.66
N ASN A 566 -11.67 12.69 -25.30
CA ASN A 566 -12.94 12.27 -24.74
C ASN A 566 -12.81 10.96 -23.95
N GLY A 567 -13.14 10.99 -22.67
CA GLY A 567 -14.02 9.99 -22.02
C GLY A 567 -13.62 8.51 -22.01
N GLN A 568 -12.41 8.11 -22.39
CA GLN A 568 -11.94 6.74 -22.21
C GLN A 568 -10.60 6.76 -21.46
N ALA A 569 -10.69 6.64 -20.14
CA ALA A 569 -9.57 6.22 -19.33
C ALA A 569 -9.09 4.87 -19.86
N HIS A 570 -7.97 4.85 -20.58
CA HIS A 570 -7.20 3.63 -20.73
C HIS A 570 -6.94 3.14 -19.31
N ALA A 571 -7.59 2.03 -18.95
CA ALA A 571 -7.36 1.33 -17.71
C ALA A 571 -5.86 1.03 -17.65
N ARG A 572 -5.11 1.86 -16.91
CA ARG A 572 -3.70 1.63 -16.61
C ARG A 572 -3.68 0.35 -15.78
N GLY A 573 -3.39 -0.77 -16.44
CA GLY A 573 -3.40 -2.09 -15.84
C GLY A 573 -2.48 -2.17 -14.62
N ALA A 574 -2.67 -3.22 -13.82
CA ALA A 574 -1.83 -3.50 -12.66
C ALA A 574 -0.33 -3.49 -13.06
N VAL A 575 0.52 -2.87 -12.23
CA VAL A 575 1.98 -2.96 -12.38
C VAL A 575 2.37 -4.43 -12.38
N PRO A 576 3.09 -4.94 -13.40
CA PRO A 576 3.67 -6.26 -13.28
C PRO A 576 4.78 -6.19 -12.22
N ILE A 577 4.45 -6.58 -10.99
CA ILE A 577 5.45 -6.95 -9.99
C ILE A 577 6.04 -8.27 -10.48
N VAL A 578 7.32 -8.24 -10.82
CA VAL A 578 8.01 -9.38 -11.42
C VAL A 578 8.70 -10.14 -10.30
N SER A 579 8.20 -11.33 -9.99
CA SER A 579 8.84 -12.21 -9.01
C SER A 579 10.07 -12.92 -9.61
N PRO A 580 11.08 -13.25 -8.80
CA PRO A 580 12.18 -14.14 -9.20
C PRO A 580 11.63 -15.47 -9.75
N PRO A 581 12.28 -16.09 -10.75
CA PRO A 581 11.86 -17.41 -11.22
C PRO A 581 11.91 -18.44 -10.07
N CYS A 582 10.86 -19.25 -9.95
CA CYS A 582 10.70 -20.28 -8.93
C CYS A 582 11.96 -21.15 -8.77
N LYS A 583 12.34 -21.48 -7.53
CA LYS A 583 13.52 -22.32 -7.19
C LYS A 583 13.56 -23.68 -7.93
N CYS A 584 12.42 -24.20 -8.40
CA CYS A 584 12.38 -25.39 -9.24
C CYS A 584 13.08 -25.18 -10.60
N CYS A 585 12.98 -23.99 -11.20
CA CYS A 585 13.61 -23.68 -12.49
C CYS A 585 15.13 -23.44 -12.38
N LYS A 586 15.63 -23.08 -11.18
CA LYS A 586 17.08 -22.90 -10.94
C LYS A 586 17.86 -24.22 -11.01
N MET A 587 17.23 -25.37 -10.72
CA MET A 587 17.89 -26.68 -10.82
C MET A 587 18.14 -27.12 -12.27
N GLU A 588 17.22 -26.81 -13.18
CA GLU A 588 17.37 -27.13 -14.61
C GLU A 588 18.40 -26.21 -15.29
N ALA A 589 18.42 -24.92 -14.95
CA ALA A 589 19.42 -23.97 -15.46
C ALA A 589 20.86 -24.29 -14.95
N SER A 590 21.00 -24.68 -13.68
CA SER A 590 22.28 -25.13 -13.08
C SER A 590 22.85 -26.38 -13.78
N ALA A 591 21.97 -27.30 -14.21
CA ALA A 591 22.37 -28.49 -14.95
C ALA A 591 22.85 -28.18 -16.38
N LEU A 592 22.28 -27.15 -17.03
CA LEU A 592 22.76 -26.65 -18.33
C LEU A 592 24.09 -25.88 -18.20
N GLN A 593 24.24 -25.04 -17.16
CA GLN A 593 25.47 -24.26 -16.94
C GLN A 593 26.68 -25.15 -16.62
N LYS A 594 26.48 -26.23 -15.84
CA LYS A 594 27.54 -27.23 -15.60
C LYS A 594 27.91 -28.03 -16.87
N ARG A 595 26.98 -28.17 -17.81
CA ARG A 595 27.23 -28.80 -19.12
C ARG A 595 28.06 -27.89 -20.02
N GLU A 596 27.80 -26.59 -20.01
CA GLU A 596 28.57 -25.59 -20.78
C GLU A 596 29.99 -25.39 -20.20
N GLU A 597 30.16 -25.40 -18.88
CA GLU A 597 31.49 -25.36 -18.24
C GLU A 597 32.34 -26.62 -18.51
N MET A 598 31.71 -27.79 -18.65
CA MET A 598 32.39 -29.04 -19.02
C MET A 598 32.85 -29.03 -20.50
N VAL A 599 32.03 -28.51 -21.41
CA VAL A 599 32.40 -28.42 -22.84
C VAL A 599 33.53 -27.41 -23.07
N SER A 600 33.62 -26.33 -22.28
CA SER A 600 34.74 -25.37 -22.36
C SER A 600 36.08 -25.94 -21.87
N LYS A 601 36.05 -26.90 -20.93
CA LYS A 601 37.25 -27.60 -20.43
C LYS A 601 37.74 -28.72 -21.34
N GLU A 602 36.90 -29.29 -22.20
CA GLU A 602 37.31 -30.31 -23.17
C GLU A 602 37.90 -29.73 -24.46
N MET A 603 37.73 -28.43 -24.72
CA MET A 603 38.33 -27.73 -25.87
C MET A 603 39.69 -27.06 -25.57
N SER A 604 40.29 -27.33 -24.42
CA SER A 604 41.58 -26.76 -23.99
C SER A 604 42.65 -27.84 -23.69
N VAL A 605 42.74 -28.84 -24.56
CA VAL A 605 43.95 -29.70 -24.72
C VAL A 605 44.56 -29.48 -26.08
#